data_AF-A0A4Q3DFQ2-F1
#
_entry.id   AF-A0A4Q3DFQ2-F1
#
_cell.length_a   1.000
_cell.length_b   1.000
_cell.length_c   1.000
_cell.angle_alpha   90.00
_cell.angle_beta   90.00
_cell.angle_gamma   90.00
#
_symmetry.space_group_name_H-M   'P 1'
#
loop_
_entity.id
_entity.type
_entity.pdbx_description
1 polymer ?
#
loop_
_entity_poly.entity_id
_entity_poly.type
_entity_poly.pdbx_seq_one_letter_code
_entity_poly.pdbx_strand_id
1 'polypeptide(L)'
;MQQTPVAISQLNIGEALPPEKSTIIIDALLGSGLNKPLDGDYKRLVEHLNSLDRTVVAMDVPTGFFADGEIPKNATVLKSDLVITFQQAKINFLLPEAAGFIKCWHAVNISISENFTRSLNSIYQYVEEKDIRRILKPRGQFSNKGTYGHSLIIAGEVKTMGAALLCAAGSAYTGAGLTTACIPSSGLIALNSYMPEVMALTRDGDALPQINWDKYDSVAIGPGLGTDDNAFELLADLFTNFNKPVVIDADGLNLLAHRHKLWQNLPEGSIL
;
A
#
# COMPACT_ATOMS: atom_id res chain seq x y z
N MET A 1 -4.84 -22.47 -44.48
CA MET A 1 -4.76 -22.54 -43.01
C MET A 1 -3.94 -23.78 -42.67
N GLN A 2 -2.87 -23.64 -41.88
CA GLN A 2 -2.15 -24.82 -41.36
C GLN A 2 -3.13 -25.66 -40.54
N GLN A 3 -3.17 -26.98 -40.76
CA GLN A 3 -3.96 -27.88 -39.93
C GLN A 3 -3.37 -27.87 -38.52
N THR A 4 -4.06 -27.22 -37.60
CA THR A 4 -3.78 -27.33 -36.17
C THR A 4 -4.32 -28.67 -35.67
N PRO A 5 -3.64 -29.33 -34.72
CA PRO A 5 -4.16 -30.56 -34.08
C PRO A 5 -5.38 -30.30 -33.17
N VAL A 6 -5.86 -29.07 -33.11
CA VAL A 6 -6.96 -28.61 -32.25
C VAL A 6 -8.18 -28.35 -33.14
N ALA A 7 -9.34 -28.85 -32.70
CA ALA A 7 -10.61 -28.54 -33.35
C ALA A 7 -10.93 -27.05 -33.19
N ILE A 8 -11.26 -26.39 -34.30
CA ILE A 8 -11.64 -24.97 -34.30
C ILE A 8 -13.14 -24.90 -34.53
N SER A 9 -13.85 -24.26 -33.59
CA SER A 9 -15.25 -23.89 -33.73
C SER A 9 -15.36 -22.37 -33.82
N GLN A 10 -16.17 -21.88 -34.75
CA GLN A 10 -16.47 -20.46 -34.88
C GLN A 10 -17.88 -20.20 -34.35
N LEU A 11 -18.03 -19.20 -33.47
CA LEU A 11 -19.31 -18.71 -32.99
C LEU A 11 -19.72 -17.50 -33.82
N ASN A 12 -20.96 -17.48 -34.30
CA ASN A 12 -21.51 -16.33 -35.01
C ASN A 12 -22.29 -15.41 -34.08
N ILE A 13 -22.42 -14.15 -34.49
CA ILE A 13 -23.20 -13.13 -33.78
C ILE A 13 -24.65 -13.62 -33.62
N GLY A 14 -25.19 -13.52 -32.39
CA GLY A 14 -26.54 -13.96 -32.06
C GLY A 14 -26.76 -15.49 -32.01
N GLU A 15 -25.74 -16.31 -32.27
CA GLU A 15 -25.86 -17.77 -32.21
C GLU A 15 -25.97 -18.27 -30.76
N ALA A 16 -26.69 -19.38 -30.53
CA ALA A 16 -26.74 -20.00 -29.21
C ALA A 16 -25.33 -20.46 -28.79
N LEU A 17 -24.98 -20.22 -27.51
CA LEU A 17 -23.68 -20.66 -26.99
C LEU A 17 -23.69 -22.19 -26.83
N PRO A 18 -22.69 -22.91 -27.37
CA PRO A 18 -22.62 -24.36 -27.23
C PRO A 18 -22.32 -24.74 -25.78
N PRO A 19 -22.65 -25.98 -25.37
CA PRO A 19 -22.29 -26.47 -24.04
C PRO A 19 -20.77 -26.56 -23.88
N GLU A 20 -20.23 -25.91 -22.84
CA GLU A 20 -18.80 -25.91 -22.54
C GLU A 20 -18.42 -27.06 -21.59
N LYS A 21 -17.65 -28.02 -22.09
CA LYS A 21 -17.22 -29.23 -21.37
C LYS A 21 -15.78 -29.15 -20.86
N SER A 22 -15.03 -28.13 -21.28
CA SER A 22 -13.64 -27.92 -20.87
C SER A 22 -13.58 -27.62 -19.38
N THR A 23 -12.58 -28.17 -18.69
CA THR A 23 -12.32 -27.87 -17.27
C THR A 23 -11.55 -26.57 -17.10
N ILE A 24 -10.78 -26.19 -18.12
CA ILE A 24 -9.98 -24.97 -18.18
C ILE A 24 -10.41 -24.16 -19.40
N ILE A 25 -10.65 -22.87 -19.18
CA ILE A 25 -10.93 -21.87 -20.22
C ILE A 25 -9.70 -20.97 -20.33
N ILE A 26 -9.20 -20.79 -21.55
CA ILE A 26 -8.16 -19.81 -21.84
C ILE A 26 -8.83 -18.58 -22.45
N ASP A 27 -8.82 -17.48 -21.71
CA ASP A 27 -9.31 -16.20 -22.19
C ASP A 27 -8.20 -15.46 -22.94
N ALA A 28 -8.35 -15.38 -24.25
CA ALA A 28 -7.52 -14.57 -25.14
C ALA A 28 -8.40 -13.77 -26.10
N LEU A 29 -9.60 -13.36 -25.65
CA LEU A 29 -10.58 -12.66 -26.49
C LEU A 29 -10.21 -11.16 -26.63
N LEU A 30 -10.07 -10.45 -25.52
CA LEU A 30 -9.75 -9.02 -25.47
C LEU A 30 -8.71 -8.75 -24.39
N GLY A 31 -7.68 -7.98 -24.73
CA GLY A 31 -6.62 -7.57 -23.80
C GLY A 31 -6.75 -6.12 -23.33
N SER A 32 -5.61 -5.49 -23.08
CA SER A 32 -5.48 -4.11 -22.57
C SER A 32 -6.06 -2.99 -23.47
N GLY A 33 -6.46 -3.28 -24.70
CA GLY A 33 -7.01 -2.27 -25.63
C GLY A 33 -8.48 -1.88 -25.38
N LEU A 34 -9.14 -2.46 -24.39
CA LEU A 34 -10.53 -2.18 -24.06
C LEU A 34 -10.68 -0.78 -23.44
N ASN A 35 -11.55 0.06 -24.00
CA ASN A 35 -11.85 1.40 -23.48
C ASN A 35 -13.35 1.64 -23.21
N LYS A 36 -14.18 0.60 -23.34
CA LYS A 36 -15.63 0.63 -23.12
C LYS A 36 -16.09 -0.68 -22.49
N PRO A 37 -17.17 -0.67 -21.68
CA PRO A 37 -17.76 -1.90 -21.16
C PRO A 37 -18.14 -2.86 -22.27
N LEU A 38 -18.07 -4.17 -21.99
CA LEU A 38 -18.57 -5.18 -22.92
C LEU A 38 -20.07 -4.98 -23.18
N ASP A 39 -20.45 -5.23 -24.43
CA ASP A 39 -21.84 -5.21 -24.88
C ASP A 39 -22.08 -6.36 -25.87
N GLY A 40 -23.35 -6.60 -26.21
CA GLY A 40 -23.77 -7.59 -27.18
C GLY A 40 -23.25 -8.99 -26.89
N ASP A 41 -22.72 -9.67 -27.90
CA ASP A 41 -22.28 -11.07 -27.80
C ASP A 41 -21.09 -11.28 -26.87
N TYR A 42 -20.18 -10.30 -26.74
CA TYR A 42 -19.07 -10.41 -25.79
C TYR A 42 -19.57 -10.43 -24.35
N LYS A 43 -20.50 -9.53 -24.02
CA LYS A 43 -21.12 -9.50 -22.70
C LYS A 43 -21.85 -10.81 -22.42
N ARG A 44 -22.67 -11.27 -23.36
CA ARG A 44 -23.42 -12.53 -23.27
C ARG A 44 -22.50 -13.74 -23.08
N LEU A 45 -21.40 -13.80 -23.81
CA LEU A 45 -20.40 -14.87 -23.70
C LEU A 45 -19.74 -14.85 -22.32
N VAL A 46 -19.29 -13.69 -21.85
CA VAL A 46 -18.64 -13.57 -20.55
C VAL A 46 -19.60 -13.90 -19.40
N GLU A 47 -20.86 -13.46 -19.46
CA GLU A 47 -21.89 -13.84 -18.49
C GLU A 47 -22.11 -15.35 -18.46
N HIS A 48 -22.17 -15.99 -19.63
CA HIS A 48 -22.27 -17.44 -19.73
C HIS A 48 -21.06 -18.13 -19.12
N LEU A 49 -19.84 -17.75 -19.48
CA LEU A 49 -18.61 -18.36 -18.96
C LEU A 49 -18.48 -18.18 -17.44
N ASN A 50 -18.81 -17.00 -16.91
CA ASN A 50 -18.85 -16.73 -15.47
C ASN A 50 -19.91 -17.56 -14.72
N SER A 51 -20.95 -18.05 -15.40
CA SER A 51 -21.96 -18.92 -14.80
C SER A 51 -21.47 -20.36 -14.63
N LEU A 52 -20.36 -20.72 -15.29
CA LEU A 52 -19.77 -22.04 -15.22
C LEU A 52 -18.74 -22.10 -14.09
N ASP A 53 -18.71 -23.22 -13.37
CA ASP A 53 -17.68 -23.49 -12.37
C ASP A 53 -16.45 -24.13 -13.03
N ARG A 54 -15.61 -23.28 -13.64
CA ARG A 54 -14.43 -23.66 -14.43
C ARG A 54 -13.20 -22.88 -14.01
N THR A 55 -12.02 -23.46 -14.22
CA THR A 55 -10.77 -22.70 -14.09
C THR A 55 -10.60 -21.79 -15.30
N VAL A 56 -10.41 -20.50 -15.06
CA VAL A 56 -10.19 -19.51 -16.13
C VAL A 56 -8.79 -18.93 -16.04
N VAL A 57 -8.05 -19.02 -17.15
CA VAL A 57 -6.72 -18.43 -17.31
C VAL A 57 -6.81 -17.34 -18.38
N ALA A 58 -6.64 -16.08 -17.98
CA ALA A 58 -6.62 -14.96 -18.92
C ALA A 58 -5.21 -14.62 -19.39
N MET A 59 -5.11 -14.31 -20.67
CA MET A 59 -3.89 -13.84 -21.32
C MET A 59 -3.92 -12.31 -21.41
N ASP A 60 -2.86 -11.68 -20.92
CA ASP A 60 -2.72 -10.23 -20.77
C ASP A 60 -3.67 -9.63 -19.73
N VAL A 61 -4.97 -9.52 -20.03
CA VAL A 61 -5.99 -8.89 -19.22
C VAL A 61 -7.28 -9.72 -19.33
N PRO A 62 -8.02 -9.97 -18.24
CA PRO A 62 -9.32 -10.62 -18.35
C PRO A 62 -10.25 -9.81 -19.26
N THR A 63 -10.93 -10.49 -20.17
CA THR A 63 -11.86 -9.88 -21.11
C THR A 63 -12.93 -9.09 -20.37
N GLY A 64 -13.03 -7.81 -20.68
CA GLY A 64 -13.93 -6.86 -20.02
C GLY A 64 -13.30 -6.04 -18.89
N PHE A 65 -12.11 -6.41 -18.42
CA PHE A 65 -11.40 -5.69 -17.36
C PHE A 65 -10.66 -4.48 -17.92
N PHE A 66 -10.75 -3.35 -17.22
CA PHE A 66 -10.03 -2.13 -17.57
C PHE A 66 -8.64 -2.16 -16.95
N ALA A 67 -7.60 -2.10 -17.78
CA ALA A 67 -6.21 -2.18 -17.32
C ALA A 67 -5.78 -0.95 -16.48
N ASP A 68 -6.39 0.20 -16.74
CA ASP A 68 -6.20 1.47 -16.05
C ASP A 68 -7.52 2.26 -15.93
N GLY A 69 -7.49 3.36 -15.18
CA GLY A 69 -8.64 4.24 -14.98
C GLY A 69 -9.74 3.64 -14.09
N GLU A 70 -10.90 4.28 -14.07
CA GLU A 70 -12.04 3.83 -13.28
C GLU A 70 -12.69 2.59 -13.92
N ILE A 71 -12.88 1.54 -13.12
CA ILE A 71 -13.66 0.36 -13.54
C ILE A 71 -15.15 0.67 -13.37
N PRO A 72 -15.97 0.67 -14.44
CA PRO A 72 -17.40 0.94 -14.31
C PRO A 72 -18.09 -0.07 -13.38
N LYS A 73 -18.99 0.42 -12.51
CA LYS A 73 -19.69 -0.43 -11.52
C LYS A 73 -20.50 -1.58 -12.13
N ASN A 74 -20.92 -1.44 -13.39
CA ASN A 74 -21.67 -2.44 -14.15
C ASN A 74 -20.81 -3.15 -15.21
N ALA A 75 -19.48 -3.04 -15.14
CA ALA A 75 -18.58 -3.71 -16.05
C ALA A 75 -18.77 -5.23 -15.94
N THR A 76 -19.00 -5.86 -17.09
CA THR A 76 -19.02 -7.31 -17.21
C THR A 76 -17.60 -7.76 -17.53
N VAL A 77 -16.99 -8.52 -16.62
CA VAL A 77 -15.61 -8.99 -16.71
C VAL A 77 -15.58 -10.50 -16.53
N LEU A 78 -14.78 -11.20 -17.33
CA LEU A 78 -14.55 -12.63 -17.15
C LEU A 78 -13.67 -12.87 -15.91
N LYS A 79 -14.25 -13.47 -14.88
CA LYS A 79 -13.54 -13.76 -13.63
C LYS A 79 -12.46 -14.81 -13.89
N SER A 80 -11.24 -14.50 -13.51
CA SER A 80 -10.04 -15.27 -13.83
C SER A 80 -9.35 -15.78 -12.56
N ASP A 81 -9.03 -17.07 -12.54
CA ASP A 81 -8.24 -17.69 -11.48
C ASP A 81 -6.77 -17.33 -11.59
N LEU A 82 -6.27 -17.21 -12.83
CA LEU A 82 -4.91 -16.80 -13.13
C LEU A 82 -4.91 -15.84 -14.32
N VAL A 83 -4.16 -14.75 -14.21
CA VAL A 83 -3.88 -13.84 -15.33
C VAL A 83 -2.39 -13.88 -15.64
N ILE A 84 -2.02 -14.21 -16.87
CA ILE A 84 -0.64 -14.15 -17.35
C ILE A 84 -0.47 -12.83 -18.11
N THR A 85 0.05 -11.79 -17.46
CA THR A 85 0.42 -10.53 -18.13
C THR A 85 1.81 -10.53 -18.71
N PHE A 86 2.03 -9.65 -19.67
CA PHE A 86 3.32 -9.49 -20.31
C PHE A 86 4.07 -8.29 -19.74
N GLN A 87 5.34 -8.50 -19.43
CA GLN A 87 6.34 -7.54 -18.95
C GLN A 87 6.07 -6.88 -17.58
N GLN A 88 4.90 -6.28 -17.38
CA GLN A 88 4.55 -5.54 -16.16
C GLN A 88 3.09 -5.77 -15.75
N ALA A 89 2.82 -5.58 -14.47
CA ALA A 89 1.47 -5.50 -13.95
C ALA A 89 0.76 -4.25 -14.49
N LYS A 90 -0.56 -4.34 -14.61
CA LYS A 90 -1.42 -3.24 -15.06
C LYS A 90 -1.87 -2.51 -13.81
N ILE A 91 -2.05 -1.19 -13.86
CA ILE A 91 -2.32 -0.39 -12.66
C ILE A 91 -3.49 -0.98 -11.87
N ASN A 92 -4.58 -1.29 -12.58
CA ASN A 92 -5.78 -1.80 -11.93
C ASN A 92 -5.61 -3.23 -11.38
N PHE A 93 -4.53 -3.97 -11.67
CA PHE A 93 -4.27 -5.27 -11.03
C PHE A 93 -3.77 -5.12 -9.59
N LEU A 94 -3.31 -3.92 -9.23
CA LEU A 94 -2.76 -3.58 -7.92
C LEU A 94 -3.77 -2.86 -7.03
N LEU A 95 -4.99 -2.61 -7.53
CA LEU A 95 -6.04 -1.91 -6.81
C LEU A 95 -7.09 -2.89 -6.23
N PRO A 96 -7.74 -2.56 -5.10
CA PRO A 96 -8.70 -3.45 -4.43
C PRO A 96 -9.86 -3.92 -5.32
N GLU A 97 -10.27 -3.09 -6.29
CA GLU A 97 -11.36 -3.37 -7.23
C GLU A 97 -11.08 -4.62 -8.09
N ALA A 98 -9.81 -4.99 -8.27
CA ALA A 98 -9.41 -6.20 -8.99
C ALA A 98 -9.83 -7.49 -8.29
N ALA A 99 -9.96 -7.47 -6.96
CA ALA A 99 -10.16 -8.67 -6.14
C ALA A 99 -11.44 -9.45 -6.49
N GLY A 100 -12.46 -8.76 -7.04
CA GLY A 100 -13.69 -9.39 -7.52
C GLY A 100 -13.56 -10.13 -8.85
N PHE A 101 -12.45 -9.94 -9.57
CA PHE A 101 -12.26 -10.41 -10.95
C PHE A 101 -10.99 -11.24 -11.15
N ILE A 102 -9.92 -10.97 -10.40
CA ILE A 102 -8.60 -11.59 -10.54
C ILE A 102 -8.22 -12.23 -9.21
N LYS A 103 -8.10 -13.56 -9.17
CA LYS A 103 -7.59 -14.25 -7.96
C LYS A 103 -6.07 -14.17 -7.85
N CYS A 104 -5.37 -14.34 -8.97
CA CYS A 104 -3.91 -14.31 -9.04
C CYS A 104 -3.47 -13.80 -10.40
N TRP A 105 -2.33 -13.11 -10.45
CA TRP A 105 -1.69 -12.72 -11.70
C TRP A 105 -0.18 -12.94 -11.64
N HIS A 106 0.42 -13.15 -12.81
CA HIS A 106 1.86 -13.30 -12.97
C HIS A 106 2.32 -12.53 -14.20
N ALA A 107 3.33 -11.68 -14.02
CA ALA A 107 3.97 -10.96 -15.13
C ALA A 107 5.13 -11.77 -15.70
N VAL A 108 4.99 -12.22 -16.94
CA VAL A 108 6.06 -12.91 -17.66
C VAL A 108 6.96 -11.93 -18.39
N ASN A 109 8.26 -12.12 -18.29
CA ASN A 109 9.24 -11.34 -19.02
C ASN A 109 9.21 -11.73 -20.51
N ILE A 110 8.83 -10.79 -21.38
CA ILE A 110 8.79 -10.98 -22.83
C ILE A 110 9.96 -10.29 -23.54
N SER A 111 11.04 -10.03 -22.81
CA SER A 111 12.29 -9.43 -23.29
C SER A 111 12.14 -7.99 -23.81
N ILE A 112 11.23 -7.19 -23.23
CA ILE A 112 11.22 -5.74 -23.46
C ILE A 112 12.43 -5.12 -22.75
N SER A 113 13.09 -4.18 -23.43
CA SER A 113 14.28 -3.48 -22.91
C SER A 113 13.97 -2.73 -21.62
N GLU A 114 14.60 -3.13 -20.50
CA GLU A 114 14.49 -2.41 -19.23
C GLU A 114 14.99 -0.96 -19.34
N ASN A 115 16.02 -0.71 -20.16
CA ASN A 115 16.54 0.65 -20.36
C ASN A 115 15.50 1.55 -21.01
N PHE A 116 14.74 1.02 -21.98
CA PHE A 116 13.64 1.76 -22.59
C PHE A 116 12.53 2.01 -21.57
N THR A 117 12.09 0.98 -20.85
CA THR A 117 11.06 1.12 -19.81
C THR A 117 11.43 2.15 -18.74
N ARG A 118 12.69 2.14 -18.27
CA ARG A 118 13.21 3.12 -17.29
C ARG A 118 13.34 4.54 -17.84
N SER A 119 13.42 4.70 -19.17
CA SER A 119 13.46 6.02 -19.82
C SER A 119 12.09 6.68 -19.96
N LEU A 120 11.01 5.91 -19.77
CA LEU A 120 9.65 6.44 -19.81
C LEU A 120 9.34 7.19 -18.52
N ASN A 121 8.68 8.34 -18.66
CA ASN A 121 8.14 9.07 -17.52
C ASN A 121 6.83 8.42 -17.07
N SER A 122 6.81 7.94 -15.83
CA SER A 122 5.61 7.43 -15.16
C SER A 122 5.54 8.01 -13.75
N ILE A 123 4.35 8.47 -13.36
CA ILE A 123 4.06 8.88 -11.99
C ILE A 123 3.86 7.68 -11.05
N TYR A 124 3.68 6.48 -11.61
CA TYR A 124 3.54 5.23 -10.87
C TYR A 124 4.83 4.42 -10.94
N GLN A 125 5.18 3.80 -9.82
CA GLN A 125 6.30 2.87 -9.69
C GLN A 125 5.78 1.60 -9.01
N TYR A 126 6.21 0.44 -9.51
CA TYR A 126 5.91 -0.84 -8.87
C TYR A 126 7.11 -1.24 -8.02
N VAL A 127 6.95 -1.22 -6.70
CA VAL A 127 8.03 -1.50 -5.75
C VAL A 127 8.20 -3.01 -5.64
N GLU A 128 9.40 -3.49 -5.97
CA GLU A 128 9.78 -4.89 -5.85
C GLU A 128 10.80 -5.09 -4.72
N GLU A 129 11.05 -6.35 -4.34
CA GLU A 129 12.03 -6.72 -3.31
C GLU A 129 13.42 -6.10 -3.58
N LYS A 130 13.85 -6.07 -4.84
CA LYS A 130 15.13 -5.50 -5.25
C LYS A 130 15.26 -4.01 -4.94
N ASP A 131 14.14 -3.27 -4.98
CA ASP A 131 14.12 -1.84 -4.69
C ASP A 131 14.29 -1.60 -3.20
N ILE A 132 13.61 -2.41 -2.38
CA ILE A 132 13.79 -2.39 -0.91
C ILE A 132 15.22 -2.74 -0.53
N ARG A 133 15.80 -3.79 -1.12
CA ARG A 133 17.20 -4.18 -0.85
C ARG A 133 18.21 -3.05 -1.10
N ARG A 134 17.94 -2.17 -2.06
CA ARG A 134 18.83 -1.05 -2.40
C ARG A 134 18.78 0.11 -1.40
N ILE A 135 17.68 0.26 -0.65
CA ILE A 135 17.53 1.33 0.34
C ILE A 135 17.87 0.89 1.78
N LEU A 136 18.04 -0.42 2.02
CA LEU A 136 18.49 -0.94 3.30
C LEU A 136 19.87 -0.38 3.65
N LYS A 137 20.00 0.20 4.85
CA LYS A 137 21.27 0.75 5.35
C LYS A 137 22.14 -0.37 5.94
N PRO A 138 23.29 -0.72 5.34
CA PRO A 138 24.18 -1.74 5.91
C PRO A 138 24.78 -1.27 7.23
N ARG A 139 25.01 -2.21 8.17
CA ARG A 139 25.61 -1.91 9.47
C ARG A 139 27.13 -2.12 9.46
N GLY A 140 27.87 -1.12 9.93
CA GLY A 140 29.33 -1.15 10.00
C GLY A 140 29.84 -1.78 11.30
N GLN A 141 30.98 -2.45 11.26
CA GLN A 141 31.56 -3.15 12.42
C GLN A 141 31.93 -2.21 13.57
N PHE A 142 32.32 -0.97 13.27
CA PHE A 142 32.73 0.05 14.25
C PHE A 142 31.68 1.16 14.40
N SER A 143 30.41 0.82 14.22
CA SER A 143 29.28 1.74 14.42
C SER A 143 28.86 1.78 15.89
N ASN A 144 28.09 2.81 16.27
CA ASN A 144 27.49 2.92 17.58
C ASN A 144 26.01 3.32 17.47
N LYS A 145 25.32 3.38 18.61
CA LYS A 145 23.89 3.74 18.67
C LYS A 145 23.56 5.11 18.06
N GLY A 146 24.47 6.08 18.09
CA GLY A 146 24.28 7.38 17.44
C GLY A 146 24.38 7.30 15.91
N THR A 147 25.10 6.31 15.36
CA THR A 147 25.24 6.12 13.91
C THR A 147 23.90 5.86 13.22
N TYR A 148 22.95 5.23 13.91
CA TYR A 148 21.65 4.83 13.37
C TYR A 148 20.50 5.74 13.81
N GLY A 149 20.85 6.93 14.30
CA GLY A 149 19.93 7.99 14.67
C GLY A 149 19.09 7.72 15.91
N HIS A 150 18.38 8.75 16.32
CA HIS A 150 17.47 8.72 17.47
C HIS A 150 16.06 9.12 17.04
N SER A 151 15.12 8.19 17.18
CA SER A 151 13.69 8.40 16.90
C SER A 151 12.91 8.79 18.16
N LEU A 152 11.96 9.71 18.00
CA LEU A 152 10.92 10.01 18.99
C LEU A 152 9.57 9.56 18.47
N ILE A 153 8.81 8.84 19.30
CA ILE A 153 7.45 8.40 19.00
C ILE A 153 6.49 9.09 19.97
N ILE A 154 5.66 10.01 19.49
CA ILE A 154 4.64 10.72 20.28
C ILE A 154 3.29 10.06 19.98
N ALA A 155 2.88 9.16 20.86
CA ALA A 155 1.73 8.29 20.60
C ALA A 155 1.07 7.83 21.90
N GLY A 156 -0.16 7.36 21.77
CA GLY A 156 -0.94 6.75 22.83
C GLY A 156 -1.50 7.73 23.86
N GLU A 157 -2.65 7.35 24.40
CA GLU A 157 -3.30 7.88 25.60
C GLU A 157 -3.60 6.73 26.56
N VAL A 158 -4.24 7.01 27.70
CA VAL A 158 -4.55 6.02 28.74
C VAL A 158 -5.25 4.77 28.17
N LYS A 159 -6.15 4.94 27.18
CA LYS A 159 -6.95 3.85 26.61
C LYS A 159 -6.33 3.22 25.36
N THR A 160 -5.30 3.82 24.77
CA THR A 160 -4.74 3.43 23.46
C THR A 160 -3.24 3.19 23.50
N MET A 161 -2.67 2.97 24.69
CA MET A 161 -1.25 2.70 24.89
C MET A 161 -0.66 1.66 23.92
N GLY A 162 -1.45 0.68 23.49
CA GLY A 162 -1.03 -0.30 22.47
C GLY A 162 -0.50 0.33 21.18
N ALA A 163 -1.06 1.46 20.73
CA ALA A 163 -0.57 2.18 19.56
C ALA A 163 0.88 2.66 19.76
N ALA A 164 1.16 3.29 20.91
CA ALA A 164 2.52 3.74 21.25
C ALA A 164 3.52 2.58 21.32
N LEU A 165 3.12 1.45 21.92
CA LEU A 165 3.97 0.26 22.04
C LEU A 165 4.32 -0.33 20.67
N LEU A 166 3.34 -0.43 19.76
CA LEU A 166 3.55 -0.96 18.41
C LEU A 166 4.44 -0.03 17.58
N CYS A 167 4.21 1.29 17.63
CA CYS A 167 5.05 2.26 16.93
C CYS A 167 6.49 2.27 17.44
N ALA A 168 6.67 2.24 18.77
CA ALA A 168 8.00 2.18 19.39
C ALA A 168 8.75 0.88 19.02
N ALA A 169 8.06 -0.26 19.06
CA ALA A 169 8.63 -1.54 18.66
C ALA A 169 9.02 -1.54 17.18
N GLY A 170 8.15 -1.04 16.29
CA GLY A 170 8.45 -0.91 14.86
C GLY A 170 9.71 -0.08 14.61
N SER A 171 9.87 1.04 15.31
CA SER A 171 11.07 1.87 15.22
C SER A 171 12.34 1.14 15.68
N ALA A 172 12.29 0.46 16.82
CA ALA A 172 13.43 -0.30 17.34
C ALA A 172 13.82 -1.45 16.40
N TYR A 173 12.84 -2.24 15.94
CA TYR A 173 13.10 -3.41 15.09
C TYR A 173 13.52 -3.07 13.66
N THR A 174 13.10 -1.92 13.13
CA THR A 174 13.60 -1.43 11.83
C THR A 174 15.06 -0.95 11.89
N GLY A 175 15.63 -0.86 13.09
CA GLY A 175 17.04 -0.66 13.30
C GLY A 175 17.43 0.78 13.64
N ALA A 176 16.53 1.59 14.19
CA ALA A 176 16.89 2.83 14.85
C ALA A 176 17.94 2.56 15.94
N GLY A 177 18.91 3.47 16.07
CA GLY A 177 19.98 3.30 17.06
C GLY A 177 19.52 3.60 18.48
N LEU A 178 18.61 4.56 18.61
CA LEU A 178 17.89 4.91 19.83
C LEU A 178 16.41 5.15 19.50
N THR A 179 15.53 4.74 20.42
CA THR A 179 14.10 5.02 20.34
C THR A 179 13.63 5.56 21.68
N THR A 180 12.93 6.69 21.64
CA THR A 180 12.20 7.26 22.79
C THR A 180 10.71 7.28 22.49
N ALA A 181 9.89 6.79 23.40
CA ALA A 181 8.45 6.92 23.34
C ALA A 181 7.99 8.04 24.29
N CYS A 182 7.35 9.07 23.74
CA CYS A 182 6.65 10.10 24.48
C CYS A 182 5.21 9.66 24.74
N ILE A 183 4.92 9.23 25.97
CA ILE A 183 3.69 8.55 26.36
C ILE A 183 3.12 9.12 27.66
N PRO A 184 1.81 8.99 27.95
CA PRO A 184 1.29 9.36 29.27
C PRO A 184 2.00 8.59 30.38
N SER A 185 2.21 9.23 31.53
CA SER A 185 2.88 8.63 32.71
C SER A 185 2.25 7.28 33.14
N SER A 186 0.93 7.12 32.94
CA SER A 186 0.21 5.86 33.21
C SER A 186 0.66 4.68 32.34
N GLY A 187 1.24 4.94 31.16
CA GLY A 187 1.72 3.94 30.21
C GLY A 187 3.12 3.40 30.52
N LEU A 188 3.86 3.99 31.46
CA LEU A 188 5.26 3.68 31.70
C LEU A 188 5.51 2.21 32.08
N ILE A 189 4.64 1.64 32.93
CA ILE A 189 4.73 0.24 33.33
C ILE A 189 4.52 -0.68 32.12
N ALA A 190 3.54 -0.37 31.27
CA ALA A 190 3.27 -1.14 30.07
C ALA A 190 4.44 -1.10 29.09
N LEU A 191 5.03 0.09 28.87
CA LEU A 191 6.22 0.24 28.02
C LEU A 191 7.40 -0.57 28.55
N ASN A 192 7.77 -0.39 29.81
CA ASN A 192 8.92 -1.08 30.40
C ASN A 192 8.72 -2.60 30.50
N SER A 193 7.48 -3.07 30.59
CA SER A 193 7.17 -4.51 30.60
C SER A 193 7.24 -5.13 29.20
N TYR A 194 6.90 -4.36 28.16
CA TYR A 194 6.85 -4.85 26.78
C TYR A 194 8.18 -4.68 26.04
N MET A 195 8.80 -3.50 26.16
CA MET A 195 10.02 -3.09 25.44
C MET A 195 10.92 -2.26 26.37
N PRO A 196 11.63 -2.88 27.34
CA PRO A 196 12.48 -2.19 28.30
C PRO A 196 13.68 -1.44 27.68
N GLU A 197 13.99 -1.69 26.41
CA GLU A 197 15.06 -1.05 25.65
C GLU A 197 14.66 0.35 25.15
N VAL A 198 13.34 0.61 25.04
CA VAL A 198 12.80 1.89 24.61
C VAL A 198 12.85 2.88 25.77
N MET A 199 13.44 4.05 25.53
CA MET A 199 13.46 5.12 26.52
C MET A 199 12.06 5.72 26.65
N ALA A 200 11.63 6.02 27.87
CA ALA A 200 10.38 6.72 28.10
C ALA A 200 10.62 8.23 28.25
N LEU A 201 9.75 9.01 27.63
CA LEU A 201 9.54 10.42 27.93
C LEU A 201 8.09 10.55 28.37
N THR A 202 7.85 10.82 29.66
CA THR A 202 6.49 10.84 30.17
C THR A 202 5.88 12.22 30.02
N ARG A 203 4.64 12.27 29.50
CA ARG A 203 3.80 13.48 29.52
C ARG A 203 2.76 13.36 30.64
N ASP A 204 2.63 14.43 31.42
CA ASP A 204 1.59 14.55 32.44
C ASP A 204 0.39 15.26 31.82
N GLY A 205 -0.67 14.48 31.57
CA GLY A 205 -1.76 14.95 30.71
C GLY A 205 -1.28 15.15 29.28
N ASP A 206 -1.59 16.31 28.72
CA ASP A 206 -1.52 16.53 27.28
C ASP A 206 -0.58 17.65 26.83
N ALA A 207 0.27 18.12 27.74
CA ALA A 207 1.39 18.97 27.37
C ALA A 207 2.63 18.10 27.09
N LEU A 208 3.42 18.46 26.08
CA LEU A 208 4.74 17.86 25.93
C LEU A 208 5.61 18.24 27.14
N PRO A 209 6.39 17.30 27.70
CA PRO A 209 7.42 17.66 28.66
C PRO A 209 8.49 18.53 27.97
N GLN A 210 9.42 19.09 28.73
CA GLN A 210 10.54 19.79 28.09
C GLN A 210 11.35 18.80 27.23
N ILE A 211 11.25 18.98 25.91
CA ILE A 211 11.92 18.14 24.93
C ILE A 211 13.15 18.89 24.42
N ASN A 212 14.32 18.28 24.57
CA ASN A 212 15.49 18.68 23.79
C ASN A 212 15.34 18.09 22.38
N TRP A 213 14.81 18.87 21.44
CA TRP A 213 14.47 18.45 20.08
C TRP A 213 15.68 18.12 19.21
N ASP A 214 16.82 18.76 19.46
CA ASP A 214 18.04 18.60 18.66
C ASP A 214 18.63 17.18 18.73
N LYS A 215 18.28 16.41 19.76
CA LYS A 215 18.77 15.03 19.92
C LYS A 215 18.09 14.03 18.99
N TYR A 216 16.95 14.38 18.39
CA TYR A 216 16.19 13.47 17.54
C TYR A 216 16.45 13.73 16.06
N ASP A 217 16.56 12.65 15.30
CA ASP A 217 16.72 12.67 13.85
C ASP A 217 15.39 12.49 13.12
N SER A 218 14.42 11.84 13.78
CA SER A 218 13.07 11.66 13.28
C SER A 218 12.05 11.68 14.41
N VAL A 219 10.85 12.17 14.12
CA VAL A 219 9.71 12.15 15.03
C VAL A 219 8.51 11.55 14.30
N ALA A 220 7.83 10.60 14.94
CA ALA A 220 6.52 10.13 14.52
C ALA A 220 5.46 10.57 15.53
N ILE A 221 4.28 10.99 15.08
CA ILE A 221 3.19 11.48 15.93
C ILE A 221 1.82 11.01 15.42
N GLY A 222 0.88 10.76 16.32
CA GLY A 222 -0.53 10.61 15.98
C GLY A 222 -1.20 9.32 16.45
N PRO A 223 -0.61 8.12 16.30
CA PRO A 223 -1.27 6.87 16.66
C PRO A 223 -1.78 6.83 18.11
N GLY A 224 -3.11 6.80 18.26
CA GLY A 224 -3.77 6.73 19.56
C GLY A 224 -3.62 7.99 20.41
N LEU A 225 -3.41 9.17 19.83
CA LEU A 225 -3.41 10.42 20.61
C LEU A 225 -4.81 10.93 20.93
N GLY A 226 -5.84 10.47 20.22
CA GLY A 226 -7.13 11.14 20.22
C GLY A 226 -7.11 12.42 19.39
N THR A 227 -8.26 13.10 19.32
CA THR A 227 -8.47 14.27 18.44
C THR A 227 -8.99 15.49 19.19
N ASP A 228 -8.74 15.58 20.49
CA ASP A 228 -9.12 16.72 21.31
C ASP A 228 -8.12 17.88 21.18
N ASP A 229 -8.42 19.01 21.82
CA ASP A 229 -7.56 20.21 21.77
C ASP A 229 -6.18 19.94 22.39
N ASN A 230 -6.12 18.98 23.29
CA ASN A 230 -4.93 18.52 23.98
C ASN A 230 -3.97 17.80 23.01
N ALA A 231 -4.46 16.85 22.23
CA ALA A 231 -3.69 16.23 21.15
C ALA A 231 -3.28 17.24 20.05
N PHE A 232 -4.11 18.27 19.82
CA PHE A 232 -3.78 19.37 18.91
C PHE A 232 -2.56 20.18 19.41
N GLU A 233 -2.51 20.54 20.69
CA GLU A 233 -1.37 21.29 21.25
C GLU A 233 -0.07 20.47 21.13
N LEU A 234 -0.10 19.15 21.33
CA LEU A 234 1.07 18.28 21.10
C LEU A 234 1.60 18.40 19.67
N LEU A 235 0.71 18.43 18.67
CA LEU A 235 1.07 18.56 17.26
C LEU A 235 1.58 19.97 16.92
N ALA A 236 0.94 21.00 17.48
CA ALA A 236 1.34 22.39 17.31
C ALA A 236 2.73 22.68 17.92
N ASP A 237 2.98 22.17 19.12
CA ASP A 237 4.27 22.26 19.80
C ASP A 237 5.36 21.53 19.01
N LEU A 238 5.07 20.34 18.47
CA LEU A 238 5.99 19.61 17.60
C LEU A 238 6.40 20.47 16.39
N PHE A 239 5.44 20.99 15.64
CA PHE A 239 5.71 21.76 14.43
C PHE A 239 6.41 23.09 14.70
N THR A 240 6.21 23.67 15.89
CA THR A 240 6.89 24.89 16.30
C THR A 240 8.36 24.64 16.63
N ASN A 241 8.69 23.46 17.17
CA ASN A 241 10.00 23.20 17.76
C ASN A 241 10.86 22.19 16.97
N PHE A 242 10.30 21.47 16.00
CA PHE A 242 11.01 20.46 15.23
C PHE A 242 10.91 20.70 13.72
N ASN A 243 12.03 21.13 13.12
CA ASN A 243 12.08 21.55 11.72
C ASN A 243 12.54 20.44 10.74
N LYS A 244 12.81 19.22 11.23
CA LYS A 244 13.14 18.08 10.36
C LYS A 244 11.85 17.36 9.94
N PRO A 245 11.87 16.57 8.83
CA PRO A 245 10.71 15.77 8.42
C PRO A 245 10.14 14.91 9.56
N VAL A 246 8.81 14.90 9.67
CA VAL A 246 8.07 14.07 10.64
C VAL A 246 7.23 13.01 9.94
N VAL A 247 6.83 11.97 10.67
CA VAL A 247 5.84 11.00 10.22
C VAL A 247 4.54 11.25 10.99
N ILE A 248 3.44 11.48 10.29
CA ILE A 248 2.14 11.74 10.90
C ILE A 248 1.20 10.63 10.46
N ASP A 249 0.52 10.01 11.42
CA ASP A 249 -0.39 8.90 11.14
C ASP A 249 -1.65 8.98 12.02
N ALA A 250 -2.70 8.27 11.64
CA ALA A 250 -3.92 8.05 12.40
C ALA A 250 -4.54 9.36 12.96
N ASP A 251 -4.63 9.51 14.29
CA ASP A 251 -5.25 10.69 14.89
C ASP A 251 -4.51 11.99 14.56
N GLY A 252 -3.21 11.92 14.28
CA GLY A 252 -2.43 13.06 13.78
C GLY A 252 -2.92 13.54 12.42
N LEU A 253 -3.26 12.62 11.51
CA LEU A 253 -3.86 12.95 10.22
C LEU A 253 -5.28 13.50 10.37
N ASN A 254 -6.06 12.94 11.29
CA ASN A 254 -7.39 13.46 11.62
C ASN A 254 -7.31 14.91 12.12
N LEU A 255 -6.38 15.20 13.04
CA LEU A 255 -6.14 16.56 13.54
C LEU A 255 -5.70 17.50 12.43
N LEU A 256 -4.76 17.06 11.59
CA LEU A 256 -4.26 17.84 10.46
C LEU A 256 -5.39 18.19 9.47
N ALA A 257 -6.27 17.24 9.18
CA ALA A 257 -7.42 17.43 8.29
C ALA A 257 -8.44 18.45 8.83
N HIS A 258 -8.62 18.55 10.16
CA HIS A 258 -9.60 19.47 10.76
C HIS A 258 -9.02 20.84 11.13
N ARG A 259 -7.70 21.01 11.11
CA ARG A 259 -6.99 22.21 11.60
C ARG A 259 -5.98 22.72 10.59
N HIS A 260 -6.48 23.24 9.46
CA HIS A 260 -5.67 23.66 8.31
C HIS A 260 -4.59 24.71 8.62
N LYS A 261 -4.71 25.44 9.74
CA LYS A 261 -3.67 26.38 10.20
C LYS A 261 -2.33 25.70 10.44
N LEU A 262 -2.32 24.43 10.86
CA LEU A 262 -1.09 23.67 11.10
C LEU A 262 -0.31 23.37 9.82
N TRP A 263 -0.96 23.43 8.65
CA TRP A 263 -0.30 23.11 7.37
C TRP A 263 0.83 24.08 7.05
N GLN A 264 0.74 25.32 7.52
CA GLN A 264 1.78 26.34 7.31
C GLN A 264 3.07 26.03 8.06
N ASN A 265 2.99 25.24 9.13
CA ASN A 265 4.12 24.88 9.99
C ASN A 265 4.55 23.42 9.79
N LEU A 266 3.91 22.68 8.86
CA LEU A 266 4.28 21.29 8.57
C LEU A 266 5.70 21.25 7.96
N PRO A 267 6.66 20.54 8.57
CA PRO A 267 8.02 20.48 8.04
C PRO A 267 8.04 19.89 6.63
N GLU A 268 8.81 20.51 5.74
CA GLU A 268 8.97 20.03 4.36
C GLU A 268 9.56 18.61 4.34
N GLY A 269 9.02 17.75 3.47
CA GLY A 269 9.44 16.35 3.36
C GLY A 269 8.84 15.40 4.40
N SER A 270 7.90 15.88 5.23
CA SER A 270 7.14 15.03 6.16
C SER A 270 6.31 13.99 5.41
N ILE A 271 6.11 12.83 6.06
CA ILE A 271 5.32 11.70 5.55
C ILE A 271 3.94 11.74 6.23
N LEU A 272 2.89 11.74 5.41
CA LEU A 272 1.47 11.72 5.80
C LEU A 272 0.82 10.41 5.36
#